data_AF-A0A5C6D2G3-F1
#
_entry.id   AF-A0A5C6D2G3-F1
#
_cell.length_a   1.000
_cell.length_b   1.000
_cell.length_c   1.000
_cell.angle_alpha   90.00
_cell.angle_beta   90.00
_cell.angle_gamma   90.00
#
_symmetry.space_group_name_H-M   'P 1'
#
loop_
_entity.id
_entity.type
_entity.pdbx_description
1 polymer ?
#
loop_
_entity_poly.entity_id
_entity_poly.type
_entity_poly.pdbx_seq_one_letter_code
_entity_poly.pdbx_strand_id
1 'polypeptide(L)'
;MPASKWNIADAKSKLSEVLNLAQHQAQIITRRNRHYVVLDGDEYQRLKGNLPSLKELILHGPSLEGVNLERDPSPGGEIEL
;
A
#
# COMPACT_ATOMS: atom_id res chain seq x y z
N MET A 1 -1.14 4.60 -15.33
CA MET A 1 -0.43 3.89 -16.42
C MET A 1 -0.51 2.39 -16.15
N PRO A 2 -0.90 1.54 -17.12
CA PRO A 2 -1.02 0.10 -16.86
C PRO A 2 0.35 -0.52 -16.56
N ALA A 3 0.44 -1.34 -15.51
CA ALA A 3 1.64 -2.15 -15.24
C ALA A 3 1.87 -3.11 -16.42
N SER A 4 3.13 -3.23 -16.88
CA SER A 4 3.49 -4.17 -17.92
C SER A 4 3.15 -5.61 -17.48
N LYS A 5 2.41 -6.33 -18.33
CA LYS A 5 1.90 -7.68 -18.04
C LYS A 5 2.81 -8.73 -18.67
N TRP A 6 3.56 -9.43 -17.83
CA TRP A 6 4.42 -10.54 -18.20
C TRP A 6 3.68 -11.87 -18.01
N ASN A 7 3.85 -12.83 -18.92
CA ASN A 7 3.61 -14.22 -18.58
C ASN A 7 4.84 -14.79 -17.84
N ILE A 8 4.66 -15.91 -17.14
CA ILE A 8 5.75 -16.51 -16.35
C ILE A 8 6.96 -17.00 -17.19
N ALA A 9 6.75 -17.39 -18.45
CA ALA A 9 7.83 -17.87 -19.31
C ALA A 9 8.72 -16.70 -19.76
N ASP A 10 8.09 -15.62 -20.23
CA ASP A 10 8.78 -14.40 -20.68
C ASP A 10 9.55 -13.77 -19.51
N ALA A 11 8.91 -13.65 -18.35
CA ALA A 11 9.54 -13.10 -17.15
C ALA A 11 10.80 -13.89 -16.74
N LYS A 12 10.81 -15.22 -16.91
CA LYS A 12 12.01 -16.04 -16.62
C LYS A 12 13.13 -15.76 -17.61
N SER A 13 12.80 -15.68 -18.91
CA SER A 13 13.79 -15.44 -19.96
C SER A 13 14.39 -14.03 -19.90
N LYS A 14 13.64 -13.07 -19.33
CA LYS A 14 13.98 -11.64 -19.30
C LYS A 14 13.99 -11.07 -17.88
N LEU A 15 14.40 -11.88 -16.90
CA LEU A 15 14.30 -11.48 -15.49
C LEU A 15 15.04 -10.16 -15.20
N SER A 16 16.21 -9.95 -15.79
CA SER A 16 16.94 -8.69 -15.65
C SER A 16 16.17 -7.47 -16.16
N GLU A 17 15.45 -7.60 -17.28
CA GLU A 17 14.60 -6.53 -17.83
C GLU A 17 13.41 -6.25 -16.90
N VAL A 18 12.77 -7.31 -16.39
CA VAL A 18 11.69 -7.18 -15.40
C VAL A 18 12.16 -6.41 -14.16
N LEU A 19 13.35 -6.73 -13.63
CA LEU A 19 13.91 -6.06 -12.46
C LEU A 19 14.27 -4.59 -12.74
N ASN A 20 14.87 -4.30 -13.90
CA ASN A 20 15.20 -2.92 -14.29
C ASN A 20 13.94 -2.04 -14.42
N LEU A 21 12.86 -2.60 -14.98
CA LEU A 21 11.58 -1.91 -15.06
C LEU A 21 10.94 -1.78 -13.67
N ALA A 22 11.07 -2.79 -12.81
CA ALA A 22 10.56 -2.80 -11.44
C ALA A 22 11.16 -1.71 -10.53
N GLN A 23 12.35 -1.20 -10.84
CA GLN A 23 12.95 -0.04 -10.16
C GLN A 23 12.13 1.25 -10.35
N HIS A 24 11.40 1.36 -11.47
CA HIS A 24 10.65 2.56 -11.84
C HIS A 24 9.14 2.36 -11.73
N GLN A 25 8.65 1.15 -11.99
CA GLN A 25 7.23 0.82 -11.97
C GLN A 25 7.00 -0.65 -11.64
N ALA A 26 5.98 -0.94 -10.82
CA ALA A 26 5.54 -2.30 -10.53
C ALA A 26 5.29 -3.13 -11.81
N GLN A 27 5.81 -4.35 -11.84
CA GLN A 27 5.59 -5.30 -12.93
C GLN A 27 4.63 -6.40 -12.49
N ILE A 28 3.75 -6.86 -13.38
CA ILE A 28 2.81 -7.95 -13.08
C ILE A 28 3.21 -9.20 -13.85
N ILE A 29 3.50 -10.28 -13.14
CA ILE A 29 3.73 -11.60 -13.71
C ILE A 29 2.47 -12.43 -13.54
N THR A 30 1.99 -13.03 -14.63
CA THR A 30 0.82 -13.89 -14.65
C THR A 30 1.24 -15.35 -14.81
N ARG A 31 0.74 -16.22 -13.92
CA ARG A 31 0.94 -17.68 -13.99
C ARG A 31 -0.42 -18.36 -13.84
N ARG A 32 -0.91 -18.95 -14.93
CA ARG A 32 -2.30 -19.46 -15.02
C ARG A 32 -3.27 -18.31 -14.68
N ASN A 33 -4.17 -18.52 -13.72
CA ASN A 33 -5.16 -17.53 -13.28
C ASN A 33 -4.72 -16.74 -12.04
N ARG A 34 -3.41 -16.61 -11.80
CA ARG A 34 -2.86 -15.86 -10.66
C ARG A 34 -1.92 -14.77 -11.15
N HIS A 35 -1.98 -13.62 -10.47
CA HIS A 35 -1.10 -12.48 -10.69
C HIS A 35 -0.14 -12.33 -9.52
N TYR A 36 1.10 -11.98 -9.84
CA TYR A 36 2.18 -11.71 -8.91
C TYR A 36 2.75 -10.34 -9.24
N VAL A 37 3.08 -9.55 -8.23
CA VAL A 37 3.65 -8.21 -8.42
C VAL A 37 5.14 -8.26 -8.09
N VAL A 38 5.97 -7.69 -8.95
CA VAL A 38 7.39 -7.46 -8.70
C VAL A 38 7.58 -5.97 -8.48
N LEU A 39 8.20 -5.64 -7.36
CA LEU A 39 8.50 -4.28 -6.92
C LEU A 39 9.99 -4.22 -6.58
N ASP A 40 10.54 -3.01 -6.61
CA ASP A 40 11.77 -2.71 -5.90
C ASP A 40 11.65 -3.05 -4.40
N GLY A 41 12.76 -3.47 -3.79
CA GLY A 41 12.79 -3.92 -2.41
C GLY A 41 12.45 -2.80 -1.41
N ASP A 42 12.97 -1.59 -1.64
CA ASP A 42 12.74 -0.45 -0.75
C ASP A 42 11.31 0.06 -0.91
N GLU A 43 10.76 0.03 -2.13
CA GLU A 43 9.35 0.34 -2.37
C GLU A 43 8.44 -0.67 -1.66
N TYR A 44 8.76 -1.97 -1.73
CA TYR A 44 8.03 -2.97 -0.98
C TYR A 44 8.12 -2.73 0.53
N GLN A 45 9.30 -2.39 1.07
CA GLN A 45 9.44 -2.08 2.50
C GLN A 45 8.72 -0.80 2.90
N ARG A 46 8.62 0.21 2.02
CA ARG A 46 7.83 1.43 2.24
C ARG A 46 6.33 1.13 2.27
N LEU A 47 5.84 0.33 1.32
CA LEU A 47 4.44 -0.07 1.24
C LEU A 47 4.04 -1.03 2.36
N LYS A 48 4.96 -1.93 2.74
CA LYS A 48 4.83 -2.80 3.89
C LYS A 48 5.01 -2.03 5.20
N GLY A 49 5.72 -0.90 5.13
CA GLY A 49 6.17 -0.08 6.24
C GLY A 49 5.07 0.01 7.25
N ASN A 50 5.34 -0.56 8.43
CA ASN A 50 4.38 -0.75 9.52
C ASN A 50 3.54 0.50 9.65
N LEU A 51 2.34 0.51 9.05
CA LEU A 51 1.35 1.48 9.46
C LEU A 51 1.20 1.18 10.95
N PRO A 52 1.55 2.13 11.83
CA PRO A 52 1.34 1.91 13.25
C PRO A 52 -0.12 1.51 13.38
N SER A 53 -0.33 0.36 14.01
CA SER A 53 -1.67 -0.09 14.35
C SER A 53 -2.40 1.06 15.03
N LEU A 54 -3.73 1.09 14.93
CA LEU A 54 -4.52 2.11 15.63
C LEU A 54 -4.10 2.23 17.11
N LYS A 55 -3.75 1.10 17.74
CA LYS A 55 -3.21 1.04 19.08
C LYS A 55 -1.87 1.78 19.23
N GLU A 56 -0.91 1.55 18.34
CA GLU A 56 0.39 2.26 18.36
C GLU A 56 0.21 3.76 18.08
N LEU A 57 -0.73 4.14 17.22
CA LEU A 57 -1.07 5.55 16.98
C LEU A 57 -1.69 6.23 18.21
N ILE A 58 -2.53 5.53 18.98
CA ILE A 58 -3.10 6.07 20.22
C ILE A 58 -2.03 6.16 21.31
N LEU A 59 -1.17 5.15 21.45
CA LEU A 59 -0.18 5.07 22.53
C LEU A 59 1.05 5.95 22.30
N HIS A 60 1.46 6.13 21.04
CA HIS A 60 2.67 6.87 20.65
C HIS A 60 2.36 8.08 19.77
N GLY A 61 1.08 8.43 19.64
CA GLY A 61 0.64 9.61 18.91
C GLY A 61 1.06 10.92 19.57
N PRO A 62 0.86 12.05 18.87
CA PRO A 62 1.09 13.37 19.44
C PRO A 62 0.24 13.58 20.70
N SER A 63 0.74 14.41 21.62
CA SER A 63 -0.02 14.80 22.82
C SER A 63 -1.36 15.45 22.43
N LEU A 64 -2.42 15.08 23.14
CA LEU A 64 -3.74 15.72 23.02
C LEU A 64 -3.91 16.89 23.99
N GLU A 65 -2.84 17.27 24.68
CA GLU A 65 -2.86 18.42 25.59
C GLU A 65 -3.19 19.70 24.81
N GLY A 66 -4.20 20.44 25.28
CA GLY A 66 -4.73 21.63 24.60
C GLY A 66 -5.79 21.36 23.52
N VAL A 67 -6.14 20.10 23.24
CA VAL A 67 -7.27 19.76 22.37
C VAL A 67 -8.55 19.70 23.20
N ASN A 68 -9.62 20.36 22.75
CA ASN A 68 -10.94 20.19 23.34
C ASN A 68 -11.53 18.83 22.91
N LEU A 69 -11.53 17.86 23.83
CA LEU A 69 -12.04 16.51 23.61
C LEU A 69 -13.49 16.33 24.07
N GLU A 70 -14.18 17.41 24.47
CA GLU A 70 -15.59 17.34 24.82
C GLU A 70 -16.41 16.90 23.63
N ARG A 71 -17.31 15.95 23.87
CA ARG A 71 -18.25 15.49 22.86
C ARG A 71 -19.21 16.63 22.53
N ASP A 72 -19.27 17.00 21.25
CA ASP A 72 -20.29 17.93 20.76
C ASP A 72 -21.70 17.39 21.08
N PRO A 73 -22.52 18.13 21.84
CA PRO A 73 -23.87 17.70 22.20
C PRO A 73 -24.87 17.83 21.03
N SER A 74 -24.46 18.44 19.92
CA SER A 74 -25.33 18.61 18.75
C SER A 74 -25.77 17.25 18.20
N PRO A 75 -27.03 17.12 17.73
CA PRO A 75 -27.47 15.93 17.01
C PRO A 75 -26.53 15.64 15.84
N GLY A 76 -26.27 14.35 15.58
CA GLY A 76 -25.57 13.96 14.36
C GLY A 76 -26.32 14.48 13.13
N GLY A 77 -25.60 14.92 12.11
CA GLY A 77 -26.22 15.37 10.85
C GLY A 77 -27.14 14.30 10.27
N GLU A 78 -28.18 14.71 9.54
CA GLU A 78 -29.04 13.77 8.83
C GLU A 78 -28.22 12.94 7.85
N ILE A 79 -28.32 11.61 7.97
CA ILE A 79 -27.69 10.65 7.08
C ILE A 79 -28.81 9.93 6.34
N GLU A 80 -28.92 10.12 5.03
CA GLU A 80 -29.77 9.28 4.20
C GLU A 80 -29.13 7.89 4.09
N LEU A 81 -29.85 6.86 4.56
CA LEU A 81 -29.45 5.45 4.53
C LEU A 81 -30.00 4.74 3.29
#